data_AF-A0A3D3PNU3-F1
#
_entry.id   AF-A0A3D3PNU3-F1
#
_cell.length_a   1.000
_cell.length_b   1.000
_cell.length_c   1.000
_cell.angle_alpha   90.00
_cell.angle_beta   90.00
_cell.angle_gamma   90.00
#
_symmetry.space_group_name_H-M   'P 1'
#
loop_
_entity.id
_entity.type
_entity.pdbx_description
1 polymer ?
#
loop_
_entity_poly.entity_id
_entity_poly.type
_entity_poly.pdbx_seq_one_letter_code
_entity_poly.pdbx_strand_id
1 'polypeptide(L)'
;SGIQSCIEAERDRSANRLRELGPVVLDAIHKETDRVRQRALLREYRGAQAHHVRERMAACRKQAEGNERTACEADMDYAHIDRLTRFLQ
;
A
#
# COMPACT_ATOMS: atom_id res chain seq x y z
N SER A 1 17.40 9.04 -21.62
CA SER A 1 16.15 8.54 -21.00
C SER A 1 16.14 8.92 -19.52
N GLY A 2 15.43 9.98 -19.13
CA GLY A 2 15.29 10.39 -17.72
C GLY A 2 13.95 10.00 -17.09
N ILE A 3 12.91 9.82 -17.92
CA ILE A 3 11.54 9.51 -17.44
C ILE A 3 11.46 8.07 -16.91
N GLN A 4 12.05 7.10 -17.64
CA GLN A 4 12.13 5.70 -17.21
C GLN A 4 12.73 5.57 -15.80
N SER A 5 13.88 6.21 -15.57
CA SER A 5 14.56 6.16 -14.27
C SER A 5 13.75 6.81 -13.16
N CYS A 6 12.96 7.85 -13.45
CA CYS A 6 12.06 8.43 -12.45
C CYS A 6 10.93 7.46 -12.09
N ILE A 7 10.31 6.81 -13.08
CA ILE A 7 9.21 5.86 -12.87
C ILE A 7 9.68 4.66 -12.04
N GLU A 8 10.85 4.11 -12.35
CA GLU A 8 11.46 3.03 -11.56
C GLU A 8 11.78 3.46 -10.13
N ALA A 9 12.33 4.68 -9.96
CA ALA A 9 12.59 5.23 -8.64
C ALA A 9 11.31 5.41 -7.82
N GLU A 10 10.20 5.84 -8.41
CA GLU A 10 8.92 5.96 -7.70
C GLU A 10 8.31 4.60 -7.34
N ARG A 11 8.44 3.59 -8.20
CA ARG A 11 8.04 2.22 -7.84
C ARG A 11 8.82 1.73 -6.62
N ASP A 12 10.13 1.93 -6.60
CA ASP A 12 10.97 1.48 -5.49
C ASP A 12 10.68 2.28 -4.21
N ARG A 13 10.49 3.60 -4.31
CA ARG A 13 10.12 4.47 -3.19
C ARG A 13 8.79 4.06 -2.57
N SER A 14 7.74 3.91 -3.37
CA SER A 14 6.40 3.55 -2.90
C SER A 14 6.38 2.15 -2.25
N ALA A 15 7.03 1.17 -2.88
CA ALA A 15 7.15 -0.18 -2.32
C ALA A 15 7.91 -0.21 -0.97
N ASN A 16 9.01 0.54 -0.87
CA ASN A 16 9.75 0.64 0.40
C ASN A 16 8.92 1.33 1.49
N ARG A 17 8.20 2.41 1.15
CA ARG A 17 7.32 3.10 2.09
C ARG A 17 6.18 2.21 2.59
N LEU A 18 5.60 1.37 1.73
CA LEU A 18 4.64 0.35 2.15
C LEU A 18 5.25 -0.66 3.14
N ARG A 19 6.46 -1.15 2.84
CA ARG A 19 7.17 -2.10 3.71
C ARG A 19 7.44 -1.53 5.09
N GLU A 20 7.79 -0.25 5.17
CA GLU A 20 8.07 0.46 6.43
C GLU A 20 6.78 0.79 7.20
N LEU A 21 5.72 1.20 6.51
CA LEU A 21 4.46 1.62 7.15
C LEU A 21 3.68 0.44 7.74
N GLY A 22 3.74 -0.74 7.11
CA GLY A 22 2.99 -1.93 7.54
C GLY A 22 3.18 -2.29 9.02
N PRO A 23 4.42 -2.47 9.50
CA PRO A 23 4.72 -2.72 10.91
C PRO A 23 4.28 -1.60 11.85
N VAL A 24 4.42 -0.33 11.44
CA VAL A 24 4.01 0.84 12.24
C VAL A 24 2.50 0.83 12.48
N VAL A 25 1.71 0.55 11.44
CA VAL A 25 0.24 0.43 11.57
C VAL A 25 -0.15 -0.74 12.46
N LEU A 26 0.49 -1.89 12.29
CA LEU A 26 0.23 -3.06 13.14
C LEU A 26 0.54 -2.78 14.63
N ASP A 27 1.65 -2.11 14.91
CA ASP A 27 2.01 -1.69 16.27
C ASP A 27 0.98 -0.72 16.86
N ALA A 28 0.53 0.28 16.08
CA ALA A 28 -0.52 1.21 16.51
C ALA A 28 -1.84 0.48 16.83
N ILE A 29 -2.24 -0.49 16.00
CA ILE A 29 -3.43 -1.31 16.25
C ILE A 29 -3.25 -2.16 17.52
N HIS A 30 -2.06 -2.71 17.76
CA HIS A 30 -1.78 -3.49 18.97
C HIS A 30 -1.76 -2.66 20.25
N LYS A 31 -1.48 -1.35 20.15
CA LYS A 31 -1.57 -0.40 21.27
C LYS A 31 -3.00 0.01 21.62
N GLU A 32 -3.99 -0.29 20.78
CA GLU A 32 -5.40 -0.09 21.11
C GLU A 32 -5.77 -0.95 22.34
N THR A 33 -6.33 -0.29 23.36
CA THR A 33 -6.61 -0.90 24.67
C THR A 33 -7.99 -1.57 24.70
N ASP A 34 -8.93 -1.09 23.87
CA ASP A 34 -10.19 -1.77 23.65
C ASP A 34 -10.00 -2.98 22.73
N ARG A 35 -10.11 -4.19 23.31
CA ARG A 35 -9.96 -5.46 22.60
C ARG A 35 -10.98 -5.66 21.47
N VAL A 36 -12.19 -5.12 21.60
CA VAL A 36 -13.22 -5.21 20.56
C VAL A 36 -12.82 -4.33 19.38
N ARG A 37 -12.42 -3.09 19.65
CA ARG A 37 -11.94 -2.16 18.62
C ARG A 37 -10.66 -2.65 17.96
N GLN A 38 -9.69 -3.13 18.72
CA GLN A 38 -8.45 -3.74 18.20
C GLN A 38 -8.75 -4.85 17.20
N ARG A 39 -9.68 -5.77 17.52
CA ARG A 39 -10.08 -6.86 16.61
C ARG A 39 -10.78 -6.35 15.35
N ALA A 40 -11.54 -5.26 15.45
CA ALA A 40 -12.15 -4.61 14.28
C ALA A 40 -11.07 -4.01 13.38
N LEU A 41 -10.13 -3.25 13.95
CA LEU A 41 -9.01 -2.63 13.22
C LEU A 41 -8.11 -3.69 12.55
N LEU A 42 -7.79 -4.79 13.24
CA LEU A 42 -7.02 -5.89 12.63
C LEU A 42 -7.73 -6.51 11.43
N ARG A 43 -9.05 -6.66 11.50
CA ARG A 43 -9.85 -7.18 10.37
C ARG A 43 -9.87 -6.19 9.21
N GLU A 44 -10.05 -4.91 9.50
CA GLU A 44 -10.04 -3.85 8.50
C GLU A 44 -8.66 -3.74 7.81
N TYR A 45 -7.58 -3.74 8.58
CA TYR A 45 -6.20 -3.72 8.07
C TYR A 45 -5.94 -4.90 7.12
N ARG A 46 -6.28 -6.13 7.54
CA ARG A 46 -6.11 -7.33 6.70
C ARG A 46 -6.97 -7.25 5.43
N GLY A 47 -8.19 -6.73 5.55
CA GLY A 47 -9.08 -6.50 4.41
C GLY A 47 -8.48 -5.50 3.42
N ALA A 48 -7.92 -4.39 3.90
CA ALA A 48 -7.24 -3.39 3.09
C ALA A 48 -6.02 -3.97 2.36
N GLN A 49 -5.16 -4.72 3.06
CA GLN A 49 -4.00 -5.38 2.45
C GLN A 49 -4.41 -6.34 1.33
N ALA A 50 -5.38 -7.22 1.60
CA ALA A 50 -5.85 -8.19 0.62
C ALA A 50 -6.52 -7.52 -0.59
N HIS A 51 -7.27 -6.43 -0.36
CA HIS A 51 -7.87 -5.64 -1.44
C HIS A 51 -6.80 -4.98 -2.31
N HIS A 52 -5.82 -4.30 -1.70
CA HIS A 52 -4.72 -3.67 -2.43
C HIS A 52 -3.98 -4.66 -3.35
N VAL A 53 -3.60 -5.84 -2.85
CA VAL A 53 -2.92 -6.86 -3.67
C VAL A 53 -3.78 -7.27 -4.87
N ARG A 54 -5.08 -7.52 -4.66
CA ARG A 54 -5.99 -7.91 -5.75
C ARG A 54 -6.18 -6.79 -6.77
N GLU A 55 -6.44 -5.57 -6.32
CA GLU A 55 -6.68 -4.43 -7.20
C GLU A 55 -5.43 -4.04 -7.98
N ARG A 56 -4.25 -4.01 -7.32
CA ARG A 56 -2.96 -3.74 -7.98
C ARG A 56 -2.72 -4.72 -9.11
N MET A 57 -2.92 -6.02 -8.86
CA MET A 57 -2.79 -7.05 -9.91
C MET A 57 -3.84 -6.90 -11.02
N ALA A 58 -5.10 -6.63 -10.68
CA ALA A 58 -6.19 -6.52 -11.65
C ALA A 58 -6.09 -5.26 -12.53
N ALA A 59 -5.64 -4.14 -11.96
CA ALA A 59 -5.49 -2.85 -12.65
C ALA A 59 -4.21 -2.80 -13.48
N CYS A 60 -3.06 -3.11 -12.88
CA CYS A 60 -1.77 -2.89 -13.53
C CYS A 60 -1.41 -3.97 -14.56
N ARG A 61 -2.01 -5.17 -14.47
CA ARG A 61 -1.86 -6.19 -15.52
C ARG A 61 -2.47 -5.75 -16.86
N LYS A 62 -3.47 -4.86 -16.85
CA LYS A 62 -4.15 -4.36 -18.06
C LYS A 62 -3.34 -3.30 -18.81
N GLN A 63 -2.33 -2.71 -18.17
CA GLN A 63 -1.46 -1.69 -18.77
C GLN A 63 -0.42 -2.35 -19.69
N ALA A 64 0.07 -1.58 -20.67
CA ALA A 64 1.18 -2.03 -21.50
C ALA A 64 2.43 -2.27 -20.63
N GLU A 65 3.25 -3.25 -21.03
CA GLU A 65 4.47 -3.56 -20.30
C GLU A 65 5.47 -2.40 -20.34
N GLY A 66 6.34 -2.32 -19.34
CA GLY A 66 7.27 -1.21 -19.18
C GLY A 66 6.70 -0.07 -18.34
N ASN A 67 6.83 1.17 -18.79
CA ASN A 67 6.58 2.36 -17.99
C ASN A 67 5.16 2.47 -17.44
N GLU A 68 4.15 2.14 -18.23
CA GLU A 68 2.75 2.29 -17.82
C GLU A 68 2.38 1.33 -16.67
N ARG A 69 2.79 0.05 -16.78
CA ARG A 69 2.62 -0.91 -15.69
C ARG A 69 3.37 -0.47 -14.44
N THR A 70 4.62 -0.04 -14.56
CA THR A 70 5.45 0.41 -13.43
C THR A 70 4.85 1.64 -12.73
N ALA A 71 4.37 2.62 -13.50
CA ALA A 71 3.71 3.81 -12.96
C ALA A 71 2.40 3.44 -12.24
N CYS A 72 1.58 2.57 -12.84
CA CYS A 72 0.36 2.06 -12.20
C CYS A 72 0.65 1.40 -10.85
N GLU A 73 1.71 0.57 -10.78
CA GLU A 73 2.09 -0.08 -9.53
C GLU A 73 2.45 0.94 -8.44
N ALA A 74 3.22 1.97 -8.78
CA ALA A 74 3.57 3.02 -7.83
C ALA A 74 2.33 3.82 -7.36
N ASP A 75 1.42 4.17 -8.26
CA ASP A 75 0.18 4.90 -7.93
C ASP A 75 -0.72 4.08 -6.99
N MET A 76 -0.86 2.78 -7.25
CA MET A 76 -1.63 1.86 -6.41
C MET A 76 -0.99 1.67 -5.03
N ASP A 77 0.33 1.67 -4.96
CA ASP A 77 1.08 1.59 -3.71
C ASP A 77 0.87 2.89 -2.88
N TYR A 78 0.94 4.07 -3.50
CA TYR A 78 0.65 5.36 -2.83
C TYR A 78 -0.80 5.48 -2.34
N ALA A 79 -1.77 5.08 -3.15
CA ALA A 79 -3.17 5.09 -2.74
C ALA A 79 -3.40 4.18 -1.52
N HIS A 80 -2.71 3.04 -1.45
CA HIS A 80 -2.78 2.15 -0.29
C HIS A 80 -2.04 2.71 0.93
N ILE A 81 -0.90 3.39 0.74
CA ILE A 81 -0.21 4.13 1.82
C ILE A 81 -1.18 5.11 2.48
N ASP A 82 -1.90 5.93 1.70
CA ASP A 82 -2.88 6.89 2.22
C ASP A 82 -4.06 6.25 2.94
N ARG A 83 -4.40 5.00 2.59
CA ARG A 83 -5.38 4.23 3.34
C ARG A 83 -4.80 3.73 4.66
N LEU A 84 -3.57 3.24 4.66
CA LEU A 84 -2.90 2.71 5.86
C LEU A 84 -2.62 3.80 6.90
N THR A 85 -2.30 5.02 6.48
CA THR A 85 -2.08 6.15 7.40
C THR A 85 -3.30 6.53 8.23
N ARG A 86 -4.53 6.19 7.78
CA ARG A 86 -5.77 6.43 8.53
C ARG A 86 -5.88 5.59 9.81
N PHE A 87 -5.12 4.49 9.91
CA PHE A 87 -5.05 3.70 11.14
C PHE A 87 -4.19 4.35 12.23
N LEU A 88 -3.45 5.41 11.90
CA LEU A 88 -2.56 6.13 12.81
C LEU A 88 -3.19 7.42 13.38
N GLN A 89 -4.43 7.73 12.98
CA GLN A 89 -5.20 8.89 13.42
C GLN A 89 -6.14 8.51 14.56
#